data_AF-A0A545BBA2-F1
#
_entry.id   AF-A0A545BBA2-F1
#
_cell.length_a   1.000
_cell.length_b   1.000
_cell.length_c   1.000
_cell.angle_alpha   90.00
_cell.angle_beta   90.00
_cell.angle_gamma   90.00
#
_symmetry.space_group_name_H-M   'P 1'
#
loop_
_entity.id
_entity.type
_entity.pdbx_description
1 polymer ?
#
loop_
_entity_poly.entity_id
_entity_poly.type
_entity_poly.pdbx_seq_one_letter_code
_entity_poly.pdbx_strand_id
1 'polypeptide(L)'
;MTGEENYVEHALRVGEELTGLSLEQLGLEPQLEDLAENRRNRLEADDLEWAGSITPERRDRSLFQAKLLAGALWEASAVLIDQLFEDLNGLRNLERVDRQDIANTFVLSGLPPRHADKYDVRFARQFLVIAADMTGALARRWTRPSCVAQELALRCLLDQVEVIQDLYSLDLAEDWRSRLEQHMLEDTDSEMLYQNAMDGFEDDIELNMQLGLAPMKIQDWFEPFTDASVPPYVR
;
A
#
# COMPACT_ATOMS: atom_id res chain seq x y z
N MET A 1 -8.35 30.60 5.99
CA MET A 1 -7.53 29.45 6.41
C MET A 1 -8.29 28.65 7.45
N THR A 2 -9.20 27.84 6.93
CA THR A 2 -9.80 26.72 7.66
C THR A 2 -8.73 25.64 7.87
N GLY A 3 -8.93 24.70 8.80
CA GLY A 3 -7.96 23.63 9.08
C GLY A 3 -7.63 22.75 7.86
N GLU A 4 -8.56 22.63 6.91
CA GLU A 4 -8.44 21.87 5.66
C GLU A 4 -7.44 22.50 4.67
N GLU A 5 -7.52 23.82 4.44
CA GLU A 5 -6.58 24.53 3.56
C GLU A 5 -5.13 24.37 4.04
N ASN A 6 -4.92 24.34 5.36
CA ASN A 6 -3.62 24.10 5.97
C ASN A 6 -3.12 22.67 5.73
N TYR A 7 -4.02 21.68 5.72
CA TYR A 7 -3.62 20.29 5.50
C TYR A 7 -3.25 20.01 4.04
N VAL A 8 -3.97 20.58 3.06
CA VAL A 8 -3.61 20.43 1.64
C VAL A 8 -2.20 20.99 1.37
N GLU A 9 -1.89 22.20 1.86
CA GLU A 9 -0.54 22.78 1.73
C GLU A 9 0.51 21.91 2.42
N HIS A 10 0.18 21.36 3.59
CA HIS A 10 1.05 20.44 4.31
C HIS A 10 1.34 19.17 3.49
N ALA A 11 0.30 18.49 3.00
CA ALA A 11 0.38 17.26 2.20
C ALA A 11 1.23 17.49 0.94
N LEU A 12 0.97 18.58 0.20
CA LEU A 12 1.76 18.93 -0.99
C LEU A 12 3.25 19.11 -0.67
N ARG A 13 3.58 19.71 0.48
CA ARG A 13 4.96 19.93 0.91
C ARG A 13 5.65 18.63 1.32
N VAL A 14 5.00 17.79 2.13
CA VAL A 14 5.62 16.53 2.60
C VAL A 14 5.68 15.47 1.49
N GLY A 15 4.78 15.53 0.50
CA GLY A 15 4.79 14.65 -0.65
C GLY A 15 6.07 14.74 -1.50
N GLU A 16 6.83 15.85 -1.40
CA GLU A 16 8.14 15.98 -2.06
C GLU A 16 9.18 14.97 -1.53
N GLU A 17 8.98 14.45 -0.32
CA GLU A 17 9.86 13.44 0.30
C GLU A 17 9.56 12.01 -0.20
N LEU A 18 8.39 11.78 -0.83
CA LEU A 18 8.01 10.48 -1.39
C LEU A 18 8.68 10.25 -2.75
N THR A 19 9.98 9.96 -2.74
CA THR A 19 10.77 9.85 -3.98
C THR A 19 10.80 8.45 -4.60
N GLY A 20 10.23 7.44 -3.93
CA GLY A 20 10.25 6.06 -4.38
C GLY A 20 9.28 5.77 -5.54
N LEU A 21 8.27 6.61 -5.74
CA LEU A 21 7.27 6.50 -6.80
C LEU A 21 7.32 7.73 -7.71
N SER A 22 7.14 7.52 -9.01
CA SER A 22 6.96 8.63 -9.95
C SER A 22 5.52 9.16 -9.89
N LEU A 23 5.33 10.44 -10.23
CA LEU A 23 3.99 11.03 -10.28
C LEU A 23 3.07 10.31 -11.28
N GLU A 24 3.61 9.73 -12.35
CA GLU A 24 2.83 8.94 -13.31
C GLU A 24 2.29 7.64 -12.68
N GLN A 25 3.09 6.99 -11.83
CA GLN A 25 2.60 5.85 -11.03
C GLN A 25 1.51 6.27 -10.03
N LEU A 26 1.50 7.54 -9.64
CA LEU A 26 0.48 8.17 -8.79
C LEU A 26 -0.68 8.79 -9.60
N GLY A 27 -0.74 8.57 -10.92
CA GLY A 27 -1.87 8.99 -11.77
C GLY A 27 -1.69 10.30 -12.51
N LEU A 28 -0.49 10.90 -12.55
CA LEU A 28 -0.20 12.01 -13.47
C LEU A 28 -0.39 11.55 -14.92
N GLU A 29 -1.18 12.32 -15.67
CA GLU A 29 -1.39 12.13 -17.10
C GLU A 29 -0.56 13.20 -17.86
N PRO A 30 0.68 12.89 -18.27
CA PRO A 30 1.53 13.86 -18.96
C PRO A 30 1.01 14.13 -20.37
N GLN A 31 1.19 15.36 -20.85
CA GLN A 31 0.95 15.67 -22.27
C GLN A 31 2.05 15.04 -23.13
N LEU A 32 1.76 14.79 -24.42
CA LEU A 32 2.79 14.34 -25.38
C LEU A 32 4.06 15.21 -25.33
N GLU A 33 3.90 16.53 -25.19
CA GLU A 33 5.00 17.48 -25.16
C GLU A 33 5.88 17.36 -23.90
N ASP A 34 5.30 16.91 -22.77
CA ASP A 34 6.01 16.65 -21.51
C ASP A 34 6.90 15.38 -21.61
N LEU A 35 6.59 14.47 -22.54
CA LEU A 35 7.31 13.22 -22.69
C LEU A 35 8.66 13.43 -23.39
N ALA A 36 9.69 12.73 -22.92
CA ALA A 36 10.97 12.65 -23.62
C ALA A 36 10.78 12.04 -25.02
N GLU A 37 11.53 12.55 -26.01
CA GLU A 37 11.39 12.15 -27.42
C GLU A 37 11.55 10.64 -27.62
N ASN A 38 12.51 10.03 -26.92
CA ASN A 38 12.73 8.58 -26.95
C ASN A 38 11.53 7.76 -26.44
N ARG A 39 10.75 8.31 -25.51
CA ARG A 39 9.55 7.67 -24.97
C ARG A 39 8.38 7.87 -25.92
N ARG A 40 8.18 9.08 -26.45
CA ARG A 40 7.15 9.35 -27.47
C ARG A 40 7.27 8.42 -28.66
N ASN A 41 8.49 8.20 -29.15
CA ASN A 41 8.74 7.36 -30.31
C ASN A 41 8.48 5.86 -30.08
N ARG A 42 8.24 5.44 -28.83
CA ARG A 42 7.90 4.06 -28.47
C ARG A 42 6.41 3.86 -28.22
N LEU A 43 5.62 4.93 -28.18
CA LEU A 43 4.18 4.84 -28.00
C LEU A 43 3.53 4.24 -29.23
N GLU A 44 2.54 3.40 -29.02
CA GLU A 44 1.70 2.87 -30.09
C GLU A 44 0.73 3.97 -30.58
N ALA A 45 0.05 3.73 -31.71
CA ALA A 45 -0.84 4.73 -32.30
C ALA A 45 -1.95 5.15 -31.33
N ASP A 46 -2.52 4.19 -30.60
CA ASP A 46 -3.60 4.42 -29.65
C ASP A 46 -3.10 5.23 -28.43
N ASP A 47 -1.88 4.96 -27.95
CA ASP A 47 -1.26 5.71 -26.85
C ASP A 47 -0.91 7.16 -27.26
N LEU A 48 -0.49 7.35 -28.51
CA LEU A 48 -0.24 8.69 -29.07
C LEU A 48 -1.53 9.51 -29.18
N GLU A 49 -2.61 8.89 -29.67
CA GLU A 49 -3.92 9.52 -29.74
C GLU A 49 -4.43 9.90 -28.35
N TRP A 50 -4.34 8.97 -27.40
CA TRP A 50 -4.73 9.21 -26.02
C TRP A 50 -3.91 10.34 -25.39
N ALA A 51 -2.59 10.30 -25.45
CA ALA A 51 -1.72 11.33 -24.88
C ALA A 51 -1.90 12.70 -25.57
N GLY A 52 -2.25 12.73 -26.86
CA GLY A 52 -2.59 13.93 -27.60
C GLY A 52 -3.97 14.52 -27.25
N SER A 53 -4.86 13.71 -26.66
CA SER A 53 -6.18 14.14 -26.19
C SER A 53 -6.15 14.82 -24.81
N ILE A 54 -5.03 14.75 -24.08
CA ILE A 54 -4.89 15.32 -22.74
C ILE A 54 -4.79 16.85 -22.82
N THR A 55 -5.81 17.53 -22.29
CA THR A 55 -5.82 19.00 -22.19
C THR A 55 -4.92 19.50 -21.07
N PRO A 56 -4.45 20.76 -21.12
CA PRO A 56 -3.69 21.36 -20.02
C PRO A 56 -4.42 21.29 -18.67
N GLU A 57 -5.73 21.53 -18.65
CA GLU A 57 -6.53 21.51 -17.42
C GLU A 57 -6.63 20.10 -16.83
N ARG A 58 -6.78 19.08 -17.68
CA ARG A 58 -6.79 17.67 -17.26
C ARG A 58 -5.44 17.28 -16.67
N ARG A 59 -4.35 17.66 -17.36
CA ARG A 59 -2.99 17.40 -16.91
C ARG A 59 -2.70 18.10 -15.58
N ASP A 60 -3.05 19.37 -15.43
CA ASP A 60 -2.82 20.13 -14.19
C ASP A 60 -3.62 19.58 -13.01
N ARG A 61 -4.87 19.14 -13.25
CA ARG A 61 -5.65 18.43 -12.23
C ARG A 61 -4.98 17.11 -11.82
N SER A 62 -4.59 16.27 -12.79
CA SER A 62 -3.91 15.01 -12.48
C SER A 62 -2.58 15.22 -11.75
N LEU A 63 -1.84 16.28 -12.08
CA LEU A 63 -0.62 16.66 -11.37
C LEU A 63 -0.89 17.04 -9.92
N PHE A 64 -1.92 17.86 -9.69
CA PHE A 64 -2.32 18.23 -8.34
C PHE A 64 -2.73 17.01 -7.51
N GLN A 65 -3.60 16.15 -8.07
CA GLN A 65 -4.06 14.93 -7.40
C GLN A 65 -2.92 13.94 -7.13
N ALA A 66 -1.99 13.75 -8.07
CA ALA A 66 -0.82 12.88 -7.88
C ALA A 66 0.12 13.40 -6.78
N LYS A 67 0.33 14.72 -6.69
CA LYS A 67 1.11 15.34 -5.60
C LYS A 67 0.41 15.22 -4.26
N LEU A 68 -0.92 15.37 -4.24
CA LEU A 68 -1.71 15.23 -3.03
C LEU A 68 -1.70 13.79 -2.52
N LEU A 69 -1.81 12.81 -3.42
CA LEU A 69 -1.67 11.39 -3.13
C LEU A 69 -0.27 11.06 -2.60
N ALA A 70 0.79 11.67 -3.16
CA ALA A 70 2.15 11.51 -2.65
C ALA A 70 2.26 11.96 -1.18
N GLY A 71 1.68 13.11 -0.86
CA GLY A 71 1.60 13.63 0.50
C GLY A 71 0.79 12.73 1.44
N ALA A 72 -0.36 12.26 0.99
CA ALA A 72 -1.21 11.36 1.76
C ALA A 72 -0.51 10.02 2.06
N LEU A 73 0.21 9.44 1.08
CA LEU A 73 1.01 8.22 1.28
C LEU A 73 2.16 8.44 2.29
N TRP A 74 2.81 9.60 2.24
CA TRP A 74 3.86 9.97 3.18
C TRP A 74 3.33 10.05 4.62
N GLU A 75 2.24 10.79 4.82
CA GLU A 75 1.60 10.93 6.14
C GLU A 75 1.04 9.59 6.63
N ALA A 76 0.35 8.84 5.76
CA ALA A 76 -0.15 7.51 6.06
C ALA A 76 0.98 6.55 6.48
N SER A 77 2.18 6.70 5.93
CA SER A 77 3.34 5.89 6.31
C SER A 77 3.75 6.16 7.76
N ALA A 78 3.78 7.42 8.19
CA ALA A 78 4.09 7.77 9.58
C ALA A 78 2.99 7.26 10.53
N VAL A 79 1.72 7.51 10.17
CA VAL A 79 0.54 7.09 10.96
C VAL A 79 0.51 5.57 11.12
N LEU A 80 0.75 4.81 10.05
CA LEU A 80 0.78 3.34 10.08
C LEU A 80 1.82 2.82 11.07
N ILE A 81 3.03 3.40 11.08
CA ILE A 81 4.11 2.98 11.98
C ILE A 81 3.79 3.34 13.43
N ASP A 82 3.29 4.55 13.69
CA ASP A 82 2.90 4.98 15.04
C ASP A 82 1.77 4.10 15.60
N GLN A 83 0.76 3.81 14.79
CA GLN A 83 -0.34 2.91 15.18
C GLN A 83 0.13 1.48 15.44
N LEU A 84 1.08 0.95 14.66
CA LEU A 84 1.67 -0.37 14.93
C LEU A 84 2.48 -0.40 16.23
N PHE A 85 3.11 0.71 16.62
CA PHE A 85 3.71 0.82 17.96
C PHE A 85 2.66 0.80 19.06
N GLU A 86 1.54 1.50 18.88
CA GLU A 86 0.42 1.49 19.82
C GLU A 86 -0.20 0.09 19.94
N ASP A 87 -0.44 -0.59 18.82
CA ASP A 87 -0.93 -1.97 18.80
C ASP A 87 0.01 -2.89 19.58
N LEU A 88 1.31 -2.82 19.28
CA LEU A 88 2.33 -3.62 19.98
C LEU A 88 2.35 -3.32 21.49
N ASN A 89 2.25 -2.06 21.89
CA ASN A 89 2.21 -1.67 23.30
C ASN A 89 0.95 -2.19 23.99
N GLY A 90 -0.21 -2.10 23.33
CA GLY A 90 -1.47 -2.66 23.80
C GLY A 90 -1.37 -4.15 24.07
N LEU A 91 -0.90 -4.92 23.08
CA LEU A 91 -0.78 -6.38 23.18
C LEU A 91 0.21 -6.84 24.26
N ARG A 92 1.31 -6.11 24.50
CA ARG A 92 2.31 -6.48 25.50
C ARG A 92 1.82 -6.43 26.94
N ASN A 93 0.73 -5.71 27.21
CA ASN A 93 0.15 -5.57 28.54
C ASN A 93 -0.90 -6.65 28.84
N LEU A 94 -1.21 -7.52 27.87
CA LEU A 94 -2.18 -8.60 28.02
C LEU A 94 -1.50 -9.89 28.48
N GLU A 95 -2.17 -10.64 29.36
CA GLU A 95 -1.71 -11.97 29.76
C GLU A 95 -1.81 -12.99 28.61
N ARG A 96 -2.83 -12.81 27.78
CA ARG A 96 -3.10 -13.59 26.56
C ARG A 96 -3.83 -12.69 25.58
N VAL A 97 -3.47 -12.80 24.30
CA VAL A 97 -4.14 -12.11 23.19
C VAL A 97 -5.27 -12.99 22.66
N ASP A 98 -6.44 -12.42 22.44
CA ASP A 98 -7.55 -13.04 21.73
C ASP A 98 -8.04 -12.20 20.53
N ARG A 99 -9.05 -12.71 19.81
CA ARG A 99 -9.59 -12.03 18.61
C ARG A 99 -10.25 -10.69 18.93
N GLN A 100 -10.83 -10.53 20.11
CA GLN A 100 -11.45 -9.27 20.52
C GLN A 100 -10.39 -8.21 20.82
N ASP A 101 -9.26 -8.62 21.42
CA ASP A 101 -8.12 -7.73 21.60
C ASP A 101 -7.60 -7.22 20.25
N ILE A 102 -7.45 -8.10 19.26
CA ILE A 102 -7.07 -7.72 17.88
C ILE A 102 -8.09 -6.80 17.24
N ALA A 103 -9.39 -7.06 17.38
CA ALA A 103 -10.42 -6.19 16.82
C ALA A 103 -10.38 -4.75 17.40
N ASN A 104 -9.76 -4.55 18.56
CA ASN A 104 -9.60 -3.24 19.20
C ASN A 104 -8.27 -2.54 18.85
N THR A 105 -7.43 -3.17 18.02
CA THR A 105 -6.18 -2.57 17.52
C THR A 105 -6.46 -1.64 16.34
N PHE A 106 -5.51 -0.75 16.04
CA PHE A 106 -5.60 0.20 14.95
C PHE A 106 -5.31 -0.45 13.59
N VAL A 107 -4.20 -1.18 13.48
CA VAL A 107 -3.70 -1.72 12.21
C VAL A 107 -3.95 -3.22 12.11
N LEU A 108 -3.69 -3.98 13.19
CA LEU A 108 -3.86 -5.44 13.15
C LEU A 108 -5.32 -5.87 12.93
N SER A 109 -6.28 -5.00 13.24
CA SER A 109 -7.71 -5.21 12.97
C SER A 109 -8.06 -5.16 11.48
N GLY A 110 -7.22 -4.51 10.66
CA GLY A 110 -7.34 -4.45 9.19
C GLY A 110 -6.69 -5.63 8.46
N LEU A 111 -6.05 -6.55 9.18
CA LEU A 111 -5.47 -7.77 8.61
C LEU A 111 -6.55 -8.85 8.41
N PRO A 112 -6.25 -9.92 7.62
CA PRO A 112 -7.21 -11.00 7.37
C PRO A 112 -7.83 -11.54 8.67
N PRO A 113 -9.14 -11.35 8.91
CA PRO A 113 -9.74 -11.59 10.24
C PRO A 113 -9.72 -13.07 10.65
N ARG A 114 -9.62 -13.98 9.66
CA ARG A 114 -9.55 -15.43 9.88
C ARG A 114 -8.35 -15.87 10.73
N HIS A 115 -7.27 -15.08 10.72
CA HIS A 115 -6.05 -15.38 11.47
C HIS A 115 -5.85 -14.47 12.68
N ALA A 116 -6.86 -13.71 13.10
CA ALA A 116 -6.75 -12.77 14.23
C ALA A 116 -6.25 -13.44 15.52
N ASP A 117 -6.59 -14.71 15.78
CA ASP A 117 -6.08 -15.45 16.94
C ASP A 117 -4.57 -15.73 16.91
N LYS A 118 -3.91 -15.46 15.78
CA LYS A 118 -2.48 -15.69 15.56
C LYS A 118 -1.66 -14.40 15.55
N TYR A 119 -2.29 -13.22 15.64
CA TYR A 119 -1.60 -11.93 15.65
C TYR A 119 -1.07 -11.57 17.04
N ASP A 120 -0.19 -12.41 17.57
CA ASP A 120 0.42 -12.19 18.88
C ASP A 120 1.49 -11.07 18.88
N VAL A 121 2.11 -10.85 20.04
CA VAL A 121 3.19 -9.86 20.21
C VAL A 121 4.37 -10.12 19.26
N ARG A 122 4.67 -11.39 18.92
CA ARG A 122 5.76 -11.72 17.98
C ARG A 122 5.36 -11.33 16.56
N PHE A 123 4.16 -11.71 16.13
CA PHE A 123 3.61 -11.32 14.85
C PHE A 123 3.61 -9.79 14.69
N ALA A 124 3.10 -9.05 15.67
CA ALA A 124 3.05 -7.59 15.63
C ALA A 124 4.44 -6.95 15.47
N ARG A 125 5.47 -7.49 16.13
CA ARG A 125 6.86 -7.02 15.96
C ARG A 125 7.40 -7.31 14.56
N GLN A 126 7.16 -8.50 14.03
CA GLN A 126 7.59 -8.85 12.67
C GLN A 126 6.87 -7.96 11.64
N PHE A 127 5.57 -7.78 11.81
CA PHE A 127 4.74 -6.96 10.93
C PHE A 127 5.15 -5.48 10.96
N LEU A 128 5.45 -4.92 12.15
CA LEU A 128 6.02 -3.58 12.28
C LEU A 128 7.33 -3.41 11.50
N VAL A 129 8.22 -4.40 11.56
CA VAL A 129 9.49 -4.35 10.81
C VAL A 129 9.26 -4.42 9.30
N ILE A 130 8.33 -5.27 8.85
CA ILE A 130 7.91 -5.36 7.44
C ILE A 130 7.29 -4.04 6.95
N ALA A 131 6.40 -3.44 7.74
CA ALA A 131 5.78 -2.16 7.42
C ALA A 131 6.83 -1.04 7.33
N ALA A 132 7.80 -1.01 8.26
CA ALA A 132 8.89 -0.03 8.24
C ALA A 132 9.82 -0.21 7.03
N ASP A 133 10.08 -1.45 6.61
CA ASP A 133 10.84 -1.74 5.40
C ASP A 133 10.09 -1.26 4.14
N MET A 134 8.80 -1.56 4.04
CA MET A 134 7.92 -1.16 2.94
C MET A 134 7.79 0.37 2.83
N THR A 135 7.52 1.07 3.92
CA THR A 135 7.44 2.55 3.92
C THR A 135 8.81 3.18 3.64
N GLY A 136 9.88 2.54 4.10
CA GLY A 136 11.25 2.91 3.74
C GLY A 136 11.56 2.77 2.24
N ALA A 137 10.91 1.84 1.53
CA ALA A 137 11.01 1.71 0.08
C ALA A 137 10.24 2.82 -0.64
N LEU A 138 9.04 3.17 -0.17
CA LEU A 138 8.26 4.31 -0.68
C LEU A 138 9.02 5.64 -0.63
N ALA A 139 9.81 5.86 0.41
CA ALA A 139 10.59 7.09 0.57
C ALA A 139 11.83 7.17 -0.36
N ARG A 140 12.36 6.03 -0.83
CA ARG A 140 13.70 5.97 -1.47
C ARG A 140 13.67 5.43 -2.90
N ARG A 141 13.08 4.25 -3.07
CA ARG A 141 12.96 3.54 -4.33
C ARG A 141 11.93 2.44 -4.11
N TRP A 142 10.77 2.59 -4.72
CA TRP A 142 9.76 1.56 -4.64
C TRP A 142 10.27 0.28 -5.32
N THR A 143 10.10 -0.83 -4.61
CA THR A 143 10.20 -2.19 -5.11
C THR A 143 8.89 -2.88 -4.79
N ARG A 144 8.46 -3.81 -5.63
CA ARG A 144 7.28 -4.63 -5.32
C ARG A 144 7.46 -5.33 -3.96
N PRO A 145 6.36 -5.64 -3.27
CA PRO A 145 6.36 -6.43 -2.05
C PRO A 145 7.23 -7.68 -2.19
N SER A 146 8.04 -7.92 -1.17
CA SER A 146 8.98 -9.04 -1.11
C SER A 146 8.36 -10.28 -0.50
N CYS A 147 7.21 -10.16 0.16
CA CYS A 147 6.46 -11.23 0.80
C CYS A 147 4.99 -10.81 1.01
N VAL A 148 4.12 -11.76 1.32
CA VAL A 148 2.69 -11.53 1.58
C VAL A 148 2.49 -10.51 2.71
N ALA A 149 3.32 -10.52 3.76
CA ALA A 149 3.20 -9.55 4.85
C ALA A 149 3.42 -8.10 4.37
N GLN A 150 4.27 -7.85 3.36
CA GLN A 150 4.43 -6.51 2.78
C GLN A 150 3.22 -6.10 1.95
N GLU A 151 2.56 -7.03 1.27
CA GLU A 151 1.31 -6.77 0.55
C GLU A 151 0.19 -6.38 1.51
N LEU A 152 0.06 -7.11 2.63
CA LEU A 152 -0.89 -6.79 3.68
C LEU A 152 -0.58 -5.43 4.32
N ALA A 153 0.69 -5.12 4.59
CA ALA A 153 1.10 -3.82 5.11
C ALA A 153 0.79 -2.68 4.12
N LEU A 154 0.96 -2.91 2.81
CA LEU A 154 0.58 -1.96 1.78
C LEU A 154 -0.94 -1.72 1.80
N ARG A 155 -1.76 -2.76 1.90
CA ARG A 155 -3.23 -2.59 2.00
C ARG A 155 -3.61 -1.75 3.23
N CYS A 156 -3.03 -2.03 4.39
CA CYS A 156 -3.23 -1.22 5.59
C CYS A 156 -2.79 0.24 5.39
N LEU A 157 -1.71 0.49 4.64
CA LEU A 157 -1.29 1.86 4.28
C LEU A 157 -2.36 2.56 3.43
N LEU A 158 -2.92 1.89 2.43
CA LEU A 158 -3.96 2.46 1.57
C LEU A 158 -5.24 2.75 2.38
N ASP A 159 -5.58 1.91 3.36
CA ASP A 159 -6.68 2.19 4.29
C ASP A 159 -6.41 3.46 5.11
N GLN A 160 -5.16 3.72 5.54
CA GLN A 160 -4.82 4.98 6.20
C GLN A 160 -4.93 6.19 5.25
N VAL A 161 -4.61 6.03 3.96
CA VAL A 161 -4.81 7.08 2.95
C VAL A 161 -6.30 7.41 2.80
N GLU A 162 -7.20 6.42 2.78
CA GLU A 162 -8.65 6.64 2.77
C GLU A 162 -9.11 7.42 4.01
N VAL A 163 -8.63 7.04 5.19
CA VAL A 163 -8.94 7.77 6.44
C VAL A 163 -8.48 9.22 6.36
N ILE A 164 -7.27 9.48 5.86
CA ILE A 164 -6.73 10.84 5.66
C ILE A 164 -7.56 11.61 4.62
N GLN A 165 -7.90 10.96 3.50
CA GLN A 165 -8.71 11.54 2.43
C GLN A 165 -10.05 12.01 2.98
N ASP A 166 -10.75 11.16 3.73
CA ASP A 166 -12.05 11.46 4.31
C ASP A 166 -11.95 12.55 5.39
N LEU A 167 -10.94 12.45 6.27
CA LEU A 167 -10.75 13.37 7.39
C LEU A 167 -10.48 14.81 6.93
N TYR A 168 -9.74 14.98 5.84
CA TYR A 168 -9.34 16.28 5.32
C TYR A 168 -10.01 16.65 3.99
N SER A 169 -10.97 15.84 3.53
CA SER A 169 -11.69 16.03 2.26
C SER A 169 -10.75 16.24 1.07
N LEU A 170 -9.71 15.40 0.96
CA LEU A 170 -8.73 15.51 -0.11
C LEU A 170 -9.35 15.18 -1.47
N ASP A 171 -9.11 16.04 -2.46
CA ASP A 171 -9.45 15.79 -3.86
C ASP A 171 -8.43 14.83 -4.48
N LEU A 172 -8.58 13.53 -4.22
CA LEU A 172 -7.83 12.46 -4.88
C LEU A 172 -8.63 11.93 -6.08
N ALA A 173 -7.94 11.37 -7.07
CA ALA A 173 -8.59 10.75 -8.23
C ALA A 173 -9.46 9.56 -7.79
N GLU A 174 -10.71 9.42 -8.28
CA GLU A 174 -11.65 8.39 -7.80
C GLU A 174 -11.09 6.95 -7.84
N ASP A 175 -10.19 6.67 -8.78
CA ASP A 175 -9.57 5.36 -9.01
C ASP A 175 -8.14 5.24 -8.43
N TRP A 176 -7.72 6.17 -7.57
CA TRP A 176 -6.35 6.19 -7.04
C TRP A 176 -5.97 4.86 -6.37
N ARG A 177 -6.89 4.27 -5.60
CA ARG A 177 -6.65 3.04 -4.84
C ARG A 177 -6.44 1.84 -5.77
N SER A 178 -7.39 1.58 -6.65
CA SER A 178 -7.33 0.44 -7.57
C SER A 178 -6.11 0.53 -8.48
N ARG A 179 -5.74 1.74 -8.91
CA ARG A 179 -4.51 2.01 -9.65
C ARG A 179 -3.25 1.65 -8.86
N LEU A 180 -3.15 2.07 -7.60
CA LEU A 180 -2.00 1.72 -6.76
C LEU A 180 -1.94 0.21 -6.49
N GLU A 181 -3.06 -0.43 -6.14
CA GLU A 181 -3.11 -1.87 -5.92
C GLU A 181 -2.62 -2.64 -7.16
N GLN A 182 -3.09 -2.27 -8.35
CA GLN A 182 -2.67 -2.90 -9.62
C GLN A 182 -1.17 -2.71 -9.91
N HIS A 183 -0.58 -1.57 -9.56
CA HIS A 183 0.81 -1.27 -9.90
C HIS A 183 1.82 -1.68 -8.83
N MET A 184 1.40 -1.72 -7.57
CA MET A 184 2.28 -1.86 -6.43
C MET A 184 2.30 -3.28 -5.86
N LEU A 185 1.18 -4.00 -5.88
CA LEU A 185 1.16 -5.40 -5.46
C LEU A 185 1.90 -6.29 -6.48
N GLU A 186 2.42 -7.43 -6.03
CA GLU A 186 3.04 -8.40 -6.92
C GLU A 186 1.97 -9.13 -7.73
N ASP A 187 0.94 -9.60 -7.00
CA ASP A 187 -0.27 -10.21 -7.52
C ASP A 187 -1.52 -9.79 -6.69
N THR A 188 -2.65 -10.45 -6.92
CA THR A 188 -3.91 -10.21 -6.17
C THR A 188 -4.24 -11.35 -5.21
N ASP A 189 -3.35 -12.32 -5.02
CA ASP A 189 -3.65 -13.56 -4.30
C ASP A 189 -3.88 -13.31 -2.81
N SER A 190 -3.16 -12.33 -2.27
CA SER A 190 -3.35 -11.84 -0.90
C SER A 190 -4.79 -11.35 -0.62
N GLU A 191 -5.57 -11.01 -1.66
CA GLU A 191 -6.97 -10.61 -1.52
C GLU A 191 -7.85 -11.78 -1.07
N MET A 192 -7.53 -13.00 -1.50
CA MET A 192 -8.29 -14.21 -1.16
C MET A 192 -8.31 -14.46 0.36
N LEU A 193 -7.28 -14.00 1.08
CA LEU A 193 -7.21 -14.05 2.55
C LEU A 193 -8.34 -13.26 3.24
N TYR A 194 -8.90 -12.25 2.58
CA TYR A 194 -10.02 -11.46 3.10
C TYR A 194 -11.39 -12.07 2.77
N GLN A 195 -11.45 -13.00 1.81
CA GLN A 195 -12.71 -13.53 1.30
C GLN A 195 -13.15 -14.80 2.04
N ASN A 196 -14.24 -14.71 2.82
CA ASN A 196 -14.81 -15.86 3.54
C ASN A 196 -15.17 -17.05 2.63
N ALA A 197 -15.49 -16.79 1.35
CA ALA A 197 -15.80 -17.85 0.38
C ALA A 197 -14.58 -18.72 0.03
N MET A 198 -13.37 -18.20 0.25
CA MET A 198 -12.09 -18.87 0.00
C MET A 198 -11.53 -19.43 1.32
N ASP A 199 -12.37 -19.93 2.23
CA ASP A 199 -11.88 -20.53 3.48
C ASP A 199 -11.16 -21.87 3.21
N GLY A 200 -9.96 -22.03 3.77
CA GLY A 200 -9.13 -23.23 3.64
C GLY A 200 -8.35 -23.36 2.32
N PHE A 201 -8.40 -22.38 1.42
CA PHE A 201 -7.64 -22.43 0.16
C PHE A 201 -6.12 -22.50 0.41
N GLU A 202 -5.65 -21.90 1.50
CA GLU A 202 -4.24 -21.92 1.90
C GLU A 202 -3.72 -23.34 2.20
N ASP A 203 -4.62 -24.29 2.47
CA ASP A 203 -4.28 -25.70 2.74
C ASP A 203 -4.27 -26.59 1.49
N ASP A 204 -4.81 -26.12 0.36
CA ASP A 204 -4.85 -26.87 -0.90
C ASP A 204 -3.58 -26.63 -1.73
N ILE A 205 -2.54 -27.39 -1.41
CA ILE A 205 -1.23 -27.30 -2.07
C ILE A 205 -1.33 -27.55 -3.58
N GLU A 206 -2.20 -28.48 -4.00
CA GLU A 206 -2.33 -28.84 -5.43
C GLU A 206 -2.99 -27.69 -6.21
N LEU A 207 -4.06 -27.11 -5.67
CA LEU A 207 -4.71 -25.93 -6.26
C LEU A 207 -3.75 -24.73 -6.30
N ASN A 208 -3.03 -24.46 -5.21
CA ASN A 208 -2.10 -23.33 -5.13
C ASN A 208 -0.97 -23.48 -6.16
N MET A 209 -0.42 -24.68 -6.33
CA MET A 209 0.58 -24.96 -7.38
C MET A 209 0.01 -24.83 -8.80
N GLN A 210 -1.22 -25.28 -9.04
CA GLN A 210 -1.87 -25.19 -10.36
C GLN A 210 -2.16 -23.74 -10.77
N LEU A 211 -2.55 -22.91 -9.81
CA LEU A 211 -2.85 -21.49 -10.02
C LEU A 211 -1.60 -20.60 -9.95
N GLY A 212 -0.47 -21.14 -9.48
CA GLY A 212 0.78 -20.40 -9.32
C GLY A 212 0.78 -19.45 -8.13
N LEU A 213 -0.09 -19.68 -7.13
CA LEU A 213 -0.22 -18.79 -5.98
C LEU A 213 1.00 -18.89 -5.07
N ALA A 214 1.37 -17.76 -4.45
CA ALA A 214 2.35 -17.77 -3.38
C ALA A 214 1.86 -18.60 -2.17
N PRO A 215 2.75 -19.11 -1.30
CA PRO A 215 2.33 -19.79 -0.07
C PRO A 215 1.51 -18.86 0.85
N MET A 216 0.21 -19.14 0.99
CA MET A 216 -0.74 -18.27 1.71
C MET A 216 -0.94 -18.61 3.19
N LYS A 217 -0.28 -19.66 3.70
CA LYS A 217 -0.36 -19.97 5.13
C LYS A 217 0.32 -18.86 5.92
N ILE A 218 -0.27 -18.47 7.04
CA ILE A 218 0.27 -17.41 7.90
C ILE A 218 1.75 -17.57 8.29
N GLN A 219 2.22 -18.81 8.46
CA GLN A 219 3.61 -19.10 8.79
C GLN A 219 4.59 -18.73 7.67
N ASP A 220 4.10 -18.65 6.44
CA ASP A 220 4.85 -18.33 5.23
C ASP A 220 4.74 -16.85 4.85
N TRP A 221 3.91 -16.04 5.54
CA TRP A 221 3.68 -14.64 5.16
C TRP A 221 4.93 -13.75 5.20
N PHE A 222 5.92 -14.12 6.00
CA PHE A 222 7.20 -13.42 6.11
C PHE A 222 8.31 -14.06 5.26
N GLU A 223 8.03 -15.17 4.58
CA GLU A 223 8.96 -15.78 3.64
C GLU A 223 9.04 -14.95 2.36
N PRO A 224 10.25 -14.70 1.83
CA PRO A 224 10.39 -13.91 0.63
C PRO A 224 9.90 -14.69 -0.60
N PHE A 225 9.40 -13.95 -1.58
CA PHE A 225 9.19 -14.46 -2.93
C PHE A 225 10.54 -14.81 -3.60
N THR A 226 10.47 -15.57 -4.71
CA THR A 226 11.59 -16.31 -5.34
C THR A 226 12.88 -15.49 -5.58
N ASP A 227 12.80 -14.17 -5.74
CA ASP A 227 13.95 -13.27 -5.98
C ASP A 227 14.00 -12.06 -5.02
N ALA A 228 13.33 -12.16 -3.87
CA ALA A 228 13.20 -11.07 -2.92
C ALA A 228 13.99 -11.28 -1.62
N SER A 229 14.13 -10.22 -0.83
CA SER A 229 14.74 -10.28 0.49
C SER A 229 13.90 -9.54 1.52
N VAL A 230 13.80 -10.11 2.71
CA VAL A 230 13.11 -9.50 3.85
C VAL A 230 14.09 -9.13 4.96
N PRO A 231 13.78 -8.17 5.84
CA PRO A 231 14.61 -7.84 6.99
C PRO A 231 14.96 -9.07 7.86
N PRO A 232 16.20 -9.18 8.37
CA PRO A 232 16.63 -10.36 9.15
C PRO A 232 15.79 -10.62 10.41
N TYR A 233 15.15 -9.59 10.97
CA TYR A 233 14.34 -9.71 12.18
C TYR A 233 13.08 -10.56 11.98
N VAL A 234 12.56 -10.64 10.76
CA VAL A 234 11.31 -11.38 10.50
C VAL A 234 11.52 -12.87 10.24
N ARG A 235 12.78 -13.32 10.24
CA ARG A 235 13.18 -14.72 10.12
C ARG A 235 13.22 -15.45 11.46
#